data_AF-A0A0A7MAD6-F1
#
_entry.id   AF-A0A0A7MAD6-F1
#
_cell.length_a   1.000
_cell.length_b   1.000
_cell.length_c   1.000
_cell.angle_alpha   90.00
_cell.angle_beta   90.00
_cell.angle_gamma   90.00
#
_symmetry.space_group_name_H-M   'P 1'
#
loop_
_entity.id
_entity.type
_entity.pdbx_description
1 polymer ?
#
loop_
_entity_poly.entity_id
_entity_poly.type
_entity_poly.pdbx_seq_one_letter_code
_entity_poly.pdbx_strand_id
1 'polypeptide(L)'
;TTALTLDAVDLQWAIILQIFMLIWYSPVENLTVRNLTFRGPLDELTEYAFLPLLSSVEQLISLDSSMKALTLEHVRNKVYYFNQEILYRQFSEMNIANLTINDAYMPHMLCPNRTSSFQYLNFSHNALTDELFQNCGTLMDLKLLILQKNKFESLRKVSIMTSRMKSLKYLDMSNNL
;
A
#
# COMPACT_ATOMS: atom_id res chain seq x y z
N THR A 1 12.71 -19.04 3.71
CA THR A 1 12.27 -17.69 3.35
C THR A 1 12.83 -17.34 2.00
N THR A 2 11.97 -17.07 1.03
CA THR A 2 12.33 -16.67 -0.34
C THR A 2 12.15 -15.16 -0.45
N ALA A 3 13.22 -14.45 -0.80
CA ALA A 3 13.20 -13.00 -0.92
C ALA A 3 13.57 -12.61 -2.35
N LEU A 4 12.86 -11.61 -2.88
CA LEU A 4 13.16 -10.98 -4.16
C LEU A 4 13.31 -9.48 -3.93
N THR A 5 14.39 -8.91 -4.45
CA THR A 5 14.61 -7.48 -4.46
C THR A 5 14.69 -7.00 -5.89
N LEU A 6 13.85 -6.01 -6.22
CA LEU A 6 13.93 -5.23 -7.45
C LEU A 6 14.47 -3.86 -7.08
N ASP A 7 15.49 -3.39 -7.77
CA ASP A 7 16.11 -2.08 -7.51
C ASP A 7 16.17 -1.26 -8.79
N ALA A 8 16.08 0.06 -8.64
CA ALA A 8 16.06 1.03 -9.74
C ALA A 8 15.00 0.71 -10.82
N VAL A 9 13.79 0.36 -10.39
CA VAL A 9 12.68 0.06 -11.29
C VAL A 9 12.10 1.37 -11.85
N ASP A 10 12.27 1.63 -13.15
CA ASP A 10 11.63 2.75 -13.86
C ASP A 10 10.77 2.23 -15.03
N LEU A 11 9.48 1.99 -14.76
CA LEU A 11 8.57 1.33 -15.69
C LEU A 11 7.19 1.98 -15.70
N GLN A 12 6.38 1.64 -16.71
CA GLN A 12 4.96 2.01 -16.71
C GLN A 12 4.21 1.28 -15.60
N TRP A 13 3.21 1.93 -15.01
CA TRP A 13 2.40 1.35 -13.92
C TRP A 13 1.79 0.00 -14.32
N ALA A 14 1.26 -0.13 -15.54
CA ALA A 14 0.70 -1.38 -16.04
C ALA A 14 1.73 -2.54 -16.06
N ILE A 15 2.99 -2.25 -16.36
CA ILE A 15 4.07 -3.27 -16.40
C ILE A 15 4.45 -3.67 -14.97
N ILE A 16 4.55 -2.71 -14.05
CA ILE A 16 4.81 -2.99 -12.63
C ILE A 16 3.72 -3.90 -12.05
N LEU A 17 2.46 -3.63 -12.40
CA LEU A 17 1.33 -4.49 -12.02
C LEU A 17 1.49 -5.92 -12.54
N GLN A 18 1.87 -6.09 -13.81
CA GLN A 18 2.11 -7.42 -14.36
C GLN A 18 3.23 -8.16 -13.64
N ILE A 19 4.31 -7.46 -13.30
CA ILE A 19 5.40 -8.03 -12.51
C ILE A 19 4.90 -8.47 -11.12
N PHE A 20 4.12 -7.62 -10.44
CA PHE A 20 3.55 -7.96 -9.14
C PHE A 20 2.61 -9.18 -9.22
N MET A 21 1.79 -9.27 -10.27
CA MET A 21 0.94 -10.45 -10.51
C MET A 21 1.76 -11.73 -10.70
N LEU A 22 2.84 -11.68 -11.49
CA LEU A 22 3.72 -12.84 -11.68
C LEU A 22 4.40 -13.26 -10.38
N ILE A 23 4.83 -12.30 -9.57
CA ILE A 23 5.47 -12.59 -8.27
C ILE A 23 4.43 -13.13 -7.27
N TRP A 24 3.18 -12.67 -7.32
CA TRP A 24 2.11 -13.15 -6.43
C TRP A 24 1.89 -14.67 -6.53
N TYR A 25 2.03 -15.22 -7.74
CA TYR A 25 1.94 -16.67 -8.01
C TYR A 25 3.25 -17.43 -7.86
N SER A 26 4.33 -16.73 -7.50
CA SER A 26 5.64 -17.33 -7.28
C SER A 26 5.79 -17.79 -5.83
N PRO A 27 6.82 -18.60 -5.50
CA PRO A 27 7.09 -18.98 -4.12
C PRO A 27 7.72 -17.85 -3.31
N VAL A 28 7.80 -16.60 -3.79
CA VAL A 28 8.42 -15.47 -3.09
C VAL A 28 7.58 -15.07 -1.87
N GLU A 29 8.21 -15.07 -0.70
CA GLU A 29 7.59 -14.66 0.56
C GLU A 29 7.78 -13.16 0.85
N ASN A 30 8.95 -12.60 0.49
CA ASN A 30 9.28 -11.19 0.76
C ASN A 30 9.67 -10.47 -0.53
N LEU A 31 8.86 -9.51 -0.96
CA LEU A 31 9.16 -8.65 -2.09
C LEU A 31 9.60 -7.27 -1.59
N THR A 32 10.79 -6.84 -2.01
CA THR A 32 11.28 -5.48 -1.80
C THR A 32 11.49 -4.80 -3.15
N VAL A 33 10.96 -3.60 -3.32
CA VAL A 33 11.18 -2.76 -4.49
C VAL A 33 11.78 -1.43 -4.02
N ARG A 34 12.98 -1.14 -4.47
CA ARG A 34 13.72 0.08 -4.14
C ARG A 34 13.84 1.01 -5.33
N ASN A 35 13.90 2.30 -5.04
CA ASN A 35 14.06 3.34 -6.05
C ASN A 35 13.01 3.20 -7.17
N LEU A 36 11.76 2.94 -6.77
CA LEU A 36 10.67 2.71 -7.70
C LEU A 36 10.24 4.02 -8.33
N THR A 37 10.42 4.14 -9.63
CA THR A 37 9.82 5.19 -10.43
C THR A 37 8.73 4.58 -11.29
N PHE A 38 7.53 5.15 -11.24
CA PHE A 38 6.47 4.76 -12.16
C PHE A 38 5.91 5.96 -12.91
N ARG A 39 5.38 5.64 -14.10
CA ARG A 39 4.75 6.59 -15.02
C ARG A 39 3.43 6.03 -15.53
N GLY A 40 2.48 6.93 -15.75
CA GLY A 40 1.26 6.60 -16.47
C GLY A 40 1.53 6.38 -17.98
N PRO A 41 0.49 6.02 -18.73
CA PRO A 41 0.55 6.01 -20.19
C PRO A 41 0.86 7.42 -20.76
N LEU A 42 1.43 7.46 -21.95
CA LEU A 42 1.71 8.72 -22.66
C LEU A 42 0.43 9.38 -23.20
N ASP A 43 -0.59 8.58 -23.52
CA ASP A 43 -1.91 9.04 -23.96
C ASP A 43 -2.93 8.95 -22.81
N GLU A 44 -3.95 9.82 -22.81
CA GLU A 44 -5.12 9.68 -21.92
C GLU A 44 -5.77 8.33 -22.19
N LEU A 45 -5.37 7.30 -21.44
CA LEU A 45 -6.08 6.04 -21.44
C LEU A 45 -7.47 6.29 -20.88
N THR A 46 -8.49 6.00 -21.67
CA THR A 46 -9.85 5.90 -21.15
C THR A 46 -9.85 4.86 -20.03
N GLU A 47 -10.63 5.12 -18.98
CA GLU A 47 -10.80 4.28 -17.79
C GLU A 47 -10.93 2.77 -18.11
N TYR A 48 -11.45 2.46 -19.30
CA TYR A 48 -11.63 1.13 -19.87
C TYR A 48 -10.34 0.35 -20.17
N ALA A 49 -9.18 0.98 -20.38
CA ALA A 49 -7.94 0.26 -20.67
C ALA A 49 -7.41 -0.54 -19.47
N PHE A 50 -7.76 -0.13 -18.25
CA PHE A 50 -7.37 -0.81 -17.02
C PHE A 50 -8.44 -1.78 -16.50
N LEU A 51 -9.71 -1.65 -16.91
CA LEU A 51 -10.81 -2.51 -16.41
C LEU A 51 -10.54 -4.02 -16.45
N PRO A 52 -9.92 -4.61 -17.51
CA PRO A 52 -9.62 -6.04 -17.53
C PRO A 52 -8.55 -6.45 -16.49
N LEU A 53 -7.60 -5.55 -16.21
CA LEU A 53 -6.60 -5.73 -15.15
C LEU A 53 -7.26 -5.59 -13.77
N LEU A 54 -8.22 -4.68 -13.60
CA LEU A 54 -8.85 -4.38 -12.31
C LEU A 54 -9.74 -5.50 -11.78
N SER A 55 -10.61 -6.06 -12.62
CA SER A 55 -11.47 -7.19 -12.23
C SER A 55 -10.64 -8.43 -11.87
N SER A 56 -9.51 -8.61 -12.54
CA SER A 56 -8.55 -9.67 -12.26
C SER A 56 -7.82 -9.41 -10.94
N VAL A 57 -7.36 -8.18 -10.68
CA VAL A 57 -6.55 -7.82 -9.50
C VAL A 57 -7.32 -7.94 -8.19
N GLU A 58 -8.60 -7.54 -8.11
CA GLU A 58 -9.42 -7.73 -6.90
C GLU A 58 -9.64 -9.21 -6.56
N GLN A 59 -9.84 -10.06 -7.58
CA GLN A 59 -9.90 -11.50 -7.38
C GLN A 59 -8.53 -12.08 -6.99
N LEU A 60 -7.45 -11.58 -7.60
CA LEU A 60 -6.07 -12.06 -7.41
C LEU A 60 -5.53 -11.85 -6.00
N ILE A 61 -5.68 -10.65 -5.43
CA ILE A 61 -5.17 -10.34 -4.09
C ILE A 61 -5.96 -11.04 -2.97
N SER A 62 -7.11 -11.62 -3.31
CA SER A 62 -7.89 -12.49 -2.42
C SER A 62 -7.50 -13.96 -2.47
N LEU A 63 -6.71 -14.39 -3.47
CA LEU A 63 -6.19 -15.75 -3.58
C LEU A 63 -4.97 -15.95 -2.68
N ASP A 64 -4.82 -17.18 -2.17
CA ASP A 64 -3.67 -17.56 -1.36
C ASP A 64 -2.36 -17.39 -2.15
N SER A 65 -1.48 -16.55 -1.62
CA SER A 65 -0.12 -16.33 -2.11
C SER A 65 0.89 -16.81 -1.08
N SER A 66 2.11 -17.13 -1.53
CA SER A 66 3.24 -17.33 -0.62
C SER A 66 3.73 -16.02 -0.01
N MET A 67 3.34 -14.87 -0.59
CA MET A 67 3.80 -13.56 -0.16
C MET A 67 3.30 -13.22 1.25
N LYS A 68 4.23 -12.78 2.10
CA LYS A 68 4.02 -12.38 3.49
C LYS A 68 4.36 -10.91 3.72
N ALA A 69 5.30 -10.37 2.94
CA ALA A 69 5.74 -8.99 3.07
C ALA A 69 5.96 -8.31 1.72
N LEU A 70 5.45 -7.09 1.60
CA LEU A 70 5.76 -6.14 0.52
C LEU A 70 6.43 -4.90 1.11
N THR A 71 7.55 -4.48 0.52
CA THR A 71 8.26 -3.25 0.89
C THR A 71 8.53 -2.41 -0.35
N LEU A 72 8.02 -1.19 -0.39
CA LEU A 72 8.27 -0.19 -1.41
C LEU A 72 9.05 0.98 -0.77
N GLU A 73 10.22 1.28 -1.32
CA GLU A 73 11.12 2.33 -0.80
C GLU A 73 11.46 3.33 -1.91
N HIS A 74 11.51 4.61 -1.55
CA HIS A 74 11.88 5.72 -2.45
C HIS A 74 11.04 5.74 -3.73
N VAL A 75 9.72 5.84 -3.56
CA VAL A 75 8.78 5.80 -4.68
C VAL A 75 8.62 7.19 -5.29
N ARG A 76 8.81 7.30 -6.61
CA ARG A 76 8.66 8.52 -7.38
C ARG A 76 7.61 8.32 -8.48
N ASN A 77 6.76 9.32 -8.63
CA ASN A 77 5.78 9.37 -9.70
C ASN A 77 6.19 10.43 -10.72
N LYS A 78 6.43 10.00 -11.96
CA LYS A 78 6.60 10.90 -13.11
C LYS A 78 5.20 11.10 -13.73
N VAL A 79 4.56 12.21 -13.35
CA VAL A 79 3.14 12.54 -13.58
C VAL A 79 2.64 12.19 -14.99
N TYR A 80 1.68 11.27 -15.04
CA TYR A 80 0.64 11.07 -16.08
C TYR A 80 -0.58 10.44 -15.42
N TYR A 81 -1.80 10.70 -15.92
CA TYR A 81 -3.09 10.32 -15.31
C TYR A 81 -3.14 8.87 -14.80
N PHE A 82 -3.50 8.69 -13.53
CA PHE A 82 -3.86 7.39 -12.94
C PHE A 82 -4.94 7.59 -11.88
N ASN A 83 -5.84 6.62 -11.74
CA ASN A 83 -6.86 6.63 -10.71
C ASN A 83 -6.24 6.21 -9.37
N GLN A 84 -6.20 7.14 -8.42
CA GLN A 84 -5.62 6.91 -7.09
C GLN A 84 -6.41 5.90 -6.26
N GLU A 85 -7.74 5.87 -6.40
CA GLU A 85 -8.59 4.94 -5.68
C GLU A 85 -8.23 3.50 -6.04
N ILE A 86 -8.08 3.23 -7.34
CA ILE A 86 -7.64 1.94 -7.86
C ILE A 86 -6.27 1.54 -7.28
N LEU A 87 -5.30 2.45 -7.29
CA LEU A 87 -3.95 2.20 -6.81
C LEU A 87 -3.96 1.81 -5.33
N TYR A 88 -4.62 2.61 -4.49
CA TYR A 88 -4.67 2.37 -3.05
C TYR A 88 -5.52 1.16 -2.69
N ARG A 89 -6.59 0.89 -3.44
CA ARG A 89 -7.42 -0.30 -3.24
C ARG A 89 -6.58 -1.57 -3.37
N GLN A 90 -5.71 -1.63 -4.37
CA GLN A 90 -4.86 -2.79 -4.57
C GLN A 90 -3.97 -3.08 -3.36
N PHE A 91 -3.36 -2.05 -2.78
CA PHE A 91 -2.52 -2.22 -1.59
C PHE A 91 -3.35 -2.51 -0.34
N SER A 92 -4.51 -1.87 -0.17
CA SER A 92 -5.33 -2.06 1.03
C SER A 92 -5.95 -3.46 1.12
N GLU A 93 -6.22 -4.11 -0.01
CA GLU A 93 -6.88 -5.42 -0.05
C GLU A 93 -5.88 -6.59 -0.14
N MET A 94 -4.57 -6.35 -0.05
CA MET A 94 -3.57 -7.43 -0.09
C MET A 94 -3.70 -8.35 1.13
N ASN A 95 -3.79 -9.66 0.89
CA ASN A 95 -3.77 -10.67 1.95
C ASN A 95 -2.34 -11.01 2.41
N ILE A 96 -1.62 -10.03 2.99
CA ILE A 96 -0.26 -10.20 3.52
C ILE A 96 -0.16 -9.68 4.95
N ALA A 97 0.85 -10.16 5.70
CA ALA A 97 1.07 -9.72 7.07
C ALA A 97 1.73 -8.34 7.16
N ASN A 98 2.66 -8.03 6.25
CA ASN A 98 3.52 -6.85 6.35
C ASN A 98 3.46 -5.99 5.08
N LEU A 99 3.11 -4.72 5.22
CA LEU A 99 3.20 -3.74 4.13
C LEU A 99 4.02 -2.53 4.59
N THR A 100 5.08 -2.24 3.84
CA THR A 100 5.87 -1.02 4.00
C THR A 100 5.81 -0.21 2.71
N ILE A 101 5.41 1.05 2.81
CA ILE A 101 5.49 2.04 1.73
C ILE A 101 6.16 3.27 2.33
N ASN A 102 7.45 3.42 2.12
CA ASN A 102 8.28 4.47 2.71
C ASN A 102 8.81 5.43 1.64
N ASP A 103 8.85 6.73 1.96
CA ASP A 103 9.35 7.78 1.07
C ASP A 103 8.68 7.73 -0.31
N ALA A 104 7.34 7.71 -0.31
CA ALA A 104 6.52 7.60 -1.51
C ALA A 104 5.67 8.84 -1.81
N TYR A 105 5.75 9.88 -0.96
CA TYR A 105 4.86 11.05 -1.03
C TYR A 105 3.37 10.69 -1.05
N MET A 106 3.00 9.54 -0.49
CA MET A 106 1.63 9.02 -0.54
C MET A 106 0.68 9.92 0.27
N PRO A 107 -0.33 10.56 -0.36
CA PRO A 107 -1.26 11.44 0.33
C PRO A 107 -2.39 10.71 1.07
N HIS A 108 -2.71 9.46 0.68
CA HIS A 108 -3.84 8.74 1.24
C HIS A 108 -3.67 7.20 1.11
N MET A 109 -4.47 6.43 1.87
CA MET A 109 -4.61 4.98 1.75
C MET A 109 -6.03 4.58 2.17
N LEU A 110 -6.61 3.58 1.50
CA LEU A 110 -8.00 3.15 1.73
C LEU A 110 -8.09 2.14 2.87
N CYS A 111 -9.17 2.24 3.67
CA CYS A 111 -9.53 1.19 4.62
C CYS A 111 -9.91 -0.09 3.83
N PRO A 112 -9.38 -1.27 4.20
CA PRO A 112 -9.75 -2.54 3.57
C PRO A 112 -11.26 -2.78 3.69
N ASN A 113 -11.89 -3.31 2.65
CA ASN A 113 -13.34 -3.59 2.62
C ASN A 113 -13.71 -4.78 3.51
N ARG A 114 -12.78 -5.72 3.71
CA ARG A 114 -12.93 -6.92 4.54
C ARG A 114 -11.87 -6.91 5.64
N THR A 115 -12.08 -7.73 6.68
CA THR A 115 -11.07 -7.93 7.72
C THR A 115 -9.73 -8.30 7.08
N SER A 116 -8.73 -7.46 7.32
CA SER A 116 -7.41 -7.61 6.72
C SER A 116 -6.51 -8.47 7.60
N SER A 117 -5.59 -9.20 6.96
CA SER A 117 -4.53 -9.97 7.62
C SER A 117 -3.31 -9.13 8.00
N PHE A 118 -3.32 -7.81 7.75
CA PHE A 118 -2.23 -6.92 8.13
C PHE A 118 -1.95 -6.97 9.63
N GLN A 119 -0.69 -7.27 9.96
CA GLN A 119 -0.16 -7.23 11.31
C GLN A 119 0.84 -6.08 11.50
N TYR A 120 1.52 -5.67 10.43
CA TYR A 120 2.54 -4.63 10.46
C TYR A 120 2.38 -3.69 9.26
N LEU A 121 2.08 -2.42 9.54
CA LEU A 121 2.02 -1.36 8.54
C LEU A 121 3.08 -0.32 8.85
N ASN A 122 3.89 0.01 7.85
CA ASN A 122 4.86 1.09 7.93
C ASN A 122 4.67 2.04 6.75
N PHE A 123 4.11 3.22 7.03
CA PHE A 123 3.91 4.30 6.07
C PHE A 123 4.70 5.55 6.45
N SER A 124 5.88 5.36 7.02
CA SER A 124 6.76 6.48 7.37
C SER A 124 7.22 7.29 6.16
N HIS A 125 7.50 8.58 6.37
CA HIS A 125 8.00 9.52 5.36
C HIS A 125 7.06 9.65 4.14
N ASN A 126 5.76 9.84 4.39
CA ASN A 126 4.77 10.10 3.34
C ASN A 126 4.08 11.45 3.55
N ALA A 127 2.96 11.67 2.86
CA ALA A 127 2.17 12.88 2.95
C ALA A 127 0.79 12.61 3.58
N LEU A 128 0.66 11.56 4.40
CA LEU A 128 -0.59 11.14 5.02
C LEU A 128 -1.07 12.18 6.04
N THR A 129 -2.38 12.40 6.08
CA THR A 129 -3.03 13.36 6.98
C THR A 129 -3.94 12.64 7.97
N ASP A 130 -4.59 13.41 8.83
CA ASP A 130 -5.56 12.91 9.79
C ASP A 130 -6.75 12.17 9.18
N GLU A 131 -6.95 12.23 7.86
CA GLU A 131 -8.04 11.52 7.16
C GLU A 131 -7.71 10.03 6.91
N LEU A 132 -6.47 9.60 7.16
CA LEU A 132 -6.08 8.19 7.03
C LEU A 132 -6.95 7.30 7.93
N PHE A 133 -7.51 6.24 7.34
CA PHE A 133 -8.26 5.17 8.04
C PHE A 133 -9.35 5.66 9.02
N GLN A 134 -9.91 6.85 8.81
CA GLN A 134 -11.02 7.32 9.62
C GLN A 134 -12.21 6.36 9.52
N ASN A 135 -12.77 6.00 10.67
CA ASN A 135 -13.85 5.01 10.82
C ASN A 135 -13.52 3.57 10.35
N CYS A 136 -12.24 3.24 10.13
CA CYS A 136 -11.85 1.92 9.65
C CYS A 136 -12.07 0.85 10.73
N GLY A 137 -12.80 -0.21 10.40
CA GLY A 137 -13.14 -1.30 11.32
C GLY A 137 -12.48 -2.65 10.99
N THR A 138 -11.67 -2.71 9.93
CA THR A 138 -11.20 -3.97 9.33
C THR A 138 -9.76 -4.33 9.65
N LEU A 139 -8.99 -3.41 10.25
CA LEU A 139 -7.59 -3.60 10.68
C LEU A 139 -7.51 -4.18 12.11
N MET A 140 -8.30 -5.21 12.41
CA MET A 140 -8.43 -5.74 13.78
C MET A 140 -7.18 -6.48 14.27
N ASP A 141 -6.41 -7.07 13.34
CA ASP A 141 -5.21 -7.85 13.64
C ASP A 141 -3.91 -7.04 13.59
N LEU A 142 -4.00 -5.74 13.29
CA LEU A 142 -2.86 -4.84 13.20
C LEU A 142 -2.19 -4.68 14.57
N LYS A 143 -0.90 -5.01 14.66
CA LYS A 143 -0.10 -4.96 15.90
C LYS A 143 0.82 -3.75 15.96
N LEU A 144 1.32 -3.32 14.81
CA LEU A 144 2.27 -2.23 14.69
C LEU A 144 1.88 -1.32 13.52
N LEU A 145 1.78 -0.03 13.81
CA LEU A 145 1.50 1.03 12.85
C LEU A 145 2.55 2.13 12.98
N ILE A 146 3.38 2.31 11.94
CA ILE A 146 4.36 3.39 11.87
C ILE A 146 3.85 4.46 10.91
N LEU A 147 3.63 5.66 11.43
CA LEU A 147 3.19 6.87 10.72
C LEU A 147 4.17 8.04 10.93
N GLN A 148 5.41 7.72 11.32
CA GLN A 148 6.47 8.69 11.49
C GLN A 148 6.65 9.59 10.24
N LYS A 149 6.91 10.89 10.43
CA LYS A 149 7.20 11.84 9.32
C LYS A 149 6.10 11.88 8.27
N ASN A 150 4.88 12.15 8.73
CA ASN A 150 3.72 12.43 7.87
C ASN A 150 3.19 13.85 8.20
N LYS A 151 1.94 14.13 7.84
CA LYS A 151 1.26 15.43 7.99
C LYS A 151 0.05 15.32 8.91
N PHE A 152 0.13 14.51 9.97
CA PHE A 152 -0.91 14.46 10.99
C PHE A 152 -0.82 15.69 11.88
N GLU A 153 -1.96 16.27 12.22
CA GLU A 153 -2.08 17.49 13.04
C GLU A 153 -2.94 17.24 14.28
N SER A 154 -3.82 16.22 14.26
CA SER A 154 -4.80 15.99 15.32
C SER A 154 -4.66 14.63 15.98
N LEU A 155 -4.05 14.60 17.17
CA LEU A 155 -4.02 13.40 18.01
C LEU A 155 -5.42 12.87 18.36
N ARG A 156 -6.44 13.74 18.41
CA ARG A 156 -7.83 13.32 18.60
C ARG A 156 -8.32 12.48 17.42
N LYS A 157 -8.06 12.92 16.19
CA LYS A 157 -8.42 12.15 14.99
C LYS A 157 -7.63 10.84 14.89
N VAL A 158 -6.35 10.84 15.30
CA VAL A 158 -5.53 9.61 15.39
C VAL A 158 -6.12 8.63 16.40
N SER A 159 -6.54 9.10 17.58
CA SER A 159 -7.20 8.25 18.59
C SER A 159 -8.50 7.62 18.06
N ILE A 160 -9.30 8.38 17.31
CA ILE A 160 -10.51 7.87 16.64
C ILE A 160 -10.14 6.83 15.57
N MET A 161 -9.15 7.10 14.73
CA MET A 161 -8.65 6.19 13.70
C MET A 161 -8.25 4.83 14.30
N THR A 162 -7.49 4.83 15.39
CA THR A 162 -7.00 3.58 16.01
C THR A 162 -8.00 2.89 16.92
N SER A 163 -9.16 3.51 17.20
CA SER A 163 -10.12 3.02 18.21
C SER A 163 -10.65 1.60 17.97
N ARG A 164 -10.63 1.12 16.72
CA ARG A 164 -11.10 -0.22 16.33
C ARG A 164 -9.97 -1.22 16.06
N MET A 165 -8.71 -0.79 16.13
CA MET A 165 -7.53 -1.64 15.91
C MET A 165 -7.22 -2.42 17.20
N LYS A 166 -8.03 -3.44 17.51
CA LYS A 166 -8.02 -4.13 18.81
C LYS A 166 -6.69 -4.79 19.19
N SER A 167 -5.89 -5.18 18.20
CA SER A 167 -4.60 -5.84 18.40
C SER A 167 -3.41 -4.88 18.45
N LEU A 168 -3.64 -3.56 18.30
CA LEU A 168 -2.57 -2.58 18.17
C LEU A 168 -1.78 -2.45 19.47
N LYS A 169 -0.46 -2.68 19.38
CA LYS A 169 0.48 -2.60 20.50
C LYS A 169 1.45 -1.43 20.38
N TYR A 170 1.81 -1.09 19.15
CA TYR A 170 2.79 -0.05 18.85
C TYR A 170 2.25 0.90 17.79
N LEU A 171 2.24 2.19 18.13
CA LEU A 171 1.91 3.29 17.24
C LEU A 171 3.06 4.31 17.29
N ASP A 172 3.68 4.58 16.16
CA ASP A 172 4.71 5.61 16.03
C ASP A 172 4.16 6.81 15.24
N MET A 173 3.94 7.92 15.95
CA MET A 173 3.50 9.22 15.39
C MET A 173 4.61 10.27 15.39
N SER A 174 5.88 9.87 15.60
CA SER A 174 6.99 10.82 15.73
C SER A 174 7.18 11.70 14.49
N ASN A 175 7.61 12.95 14.69
CA ASN A 175 7.90 13.90 13.61
C ASN A 175 6.70 14.18 12.67
N ASN A 176 5.49 14.21 13.21
CA ASN A 176 4.32 14.81 12.54
C ASN A 176 4.22 16.31 12.89
N LEU A 177 3.21 17.00 12.34
CA LEU A 177 3.07 18.47 12.40
C LEU A 177 2.51 18.96 13.75
#